data_AF-A0A1B7W1F6-F1
#
_entry.id   AF-A0A1B7W1F6-F1
#
_cell.length_a   1.000
_cell.length_b   1.000
_cell.length_c   1.000
_cell.angle_alpha   90.00
_cell.angle_beta   90.00
_cell.angle_gamma   90.00
#
_symmetry.space_group_name_H-M   'P 1'
#
loop_
_entity.id
_entity.type
_entity.pdbx_description
1 polymer ?
#
loop_
_entity_poly.entity_id
_entity_poly.type
_entity_poly.pdbx_seq_one_letter_code
_entity_poly.pdbx_strand_id
1 'polypeptide(L)'
;MNIQLDHSTPCHLTSFFTLLMKGGISPNQIVLGIAQLATRTHELDGMMASADCLRLLLILMPAKTCANGVSDYILSLAAEGITTLMLLDALSLACYICGQLDEANLVHLTYKRLQADAIISQMLLD
;
A
#
# COMPACT_ATOMS: atom_id res chain seq x y z
N MET A 1 15.08 -6.97 8.03
CA MET A 1 14.80 -5.55 7.75
C MET A 1 14.09 -4.96 8.96
N ASN A 2 14.44 -3.76 9.41
CA ASN A 2 13.72 -3.06 10.48
C ASN A 2 12.69 -2.14 9.83
N ILE A 3 11.44 -2.61 9.67
CA ILE A 3 10.37 -1.80 9.08
C ILE A 3 9.81 -0.90 10.17
N GLN A 4 9.84 0.40 9.92
CA GLN A 4 9.23 1.40 10.78
C GLN A 4 8.26 2.22 9.95
N LEU A 5 7.16 2.61 10.59
CA LEU A 5 6.15 3.46 9.98
C LEU A 5 6.74 4.84 9.69
N ASP A 6 6.42 5.40 8.53
CA ASP A 6 6.70 6.79 8.23
C ASP A 6 5.92 7.72 9.18
N HIS A 7 6.53 8.85 9.53
CA HIS A 7 5.95 9.77 10.51
C HIS A 7 4.62 10.37 10.05
N SER A 8 4.38 10.40 8.74
CA SER A 8 3.14 10.87 8.12
C SER A 8 2.02 9.81 8.08
N THR A 9 2.35 8.54 8.27
CA THR A 9 1.38 7.43 8.19
C THR A 9 0.63 7.27 9.52
N PRO A 10 -0.71 7.24 9.52
CA PRO A 10 -1.45 6.98 10.75
C PRO A 10 -1.29 5.54 11.26
N CYS A 11 -0.88 5.39 12.53
CA CYS A 11 -0.59 4.08 13.13
C CYS A 11 -1.80 3.13 13.23
N HIS A 12 -3.03 3.68 13.21
CA HIS A 12 -4.25 2.87 13.25
C HIS A 12 -4.40 1.99 12.00
N LEU A 13 -3.84 2.40 10.85
CA LEU A 13 -3.86 1.62 9.61
C LEU A 13 -3.12 0.28 9.76
N THR A 14 -1.95 0.28 10.42
CA THR A 14 -1.21 -0.95 10.71
C THR A 14 -2.01 -1.86 11.63
N SER A 15 -2.67 -1.29 12.64
CA SER A 15 -3.51 -2.07 13.56
C SER A 15 -4.68 -2.71 12.81
N PHE A 16 -5.32 -1.95 11.92
CA PHE A 16 -6.40 -2.44 11.08
C PHE A 16 -5.95 -3.58 10.15
N PHE A 17 -4.86 -3.40 9.40
CA PHE A 17 -4.36 -4.46 8.52
C PHE A 17 -3.91 -5.70 9.30
N THR A 18 -3.30 -5.53 10.47
CA THR A 18 -2.96 -6.64 11.37
C THR A 18 -4.21 -7.42 11.77
N LEU A 19 -5.32 -6.73 12.09
CA LEU A 19 -6.59 -7.38 12.42
C LEU A 19 -7.18 -8.13 11.23
N LEU A 20 -7.18 -7.53 10.03
CA LEU A 20 -7.63 -8.20 8.81
C LEU A 20 -6.82 -9.48 8.53
N MET A 21 -5.50 -9.41 8.66
CA MET A 21 -4.61 -10.54 8.43
C MET A 21 -4.82 -11.66 9.45
N LYS A 22 -4.99 -11.32 10.74
CA LYS A 22 -5.38 -12.29 11.76
C LYS A 22 -6.77 -12.90 11.52
N GLY A 23 -7.66 -12.15 10.86
CA GLY A 23 -8.97 -12.60 10.40
C GLY A 23 -8.94 -13.45 9.12
N GLY A 24 -7.77 -13.72 8.55
CA GLY A 24 -7.60 -14.57 7.36
C GLY A 24 -7.57 -13.85 6.02
N ILE A 25 -7.58 -12.51 6.00
CA ILE A 25 -7.40 -11.74 4.77
C ILE A 25 -5.91 -11.70 4.42
N SER A 26 -5.54 -12.15 3.22
CA SER A 26 -4.12 -12.15 2.83
C SER A 26 -3.63 -10.75 2.45
N PRO A 27 -2.33 -10.46 2.61
CA PRO A 27 -1.73 -9.20 2.16
C PRO A 27 -2.04 -8.90 0.69
N ASN A 28 -2.03 -9.91 -0.17
CA ASN A 28 -2.32 -9.79 -1.61
C ASN A 28 -3.73 -9.22 -1.86
N GLN A 29 -4.71 -9.62 -1.06
CA GLN A 29 -6.08 -9.09 -1.16
C GLN A 29 -6.13 -7.62 -0.74
N ILE A 30 -5.37 -7.22 0.28
CA ILE A 30 -5.28 -5.83 0.73
C ILE A 30 -4.58 -4.97 -0.33
N VAL A 31 -3.45 -5.43 -0.88
CA VAL A 31 -2.71 -4.76 -1.97
C VAL A 31 -3.62 -4.52 -3.18
N LEU A 32 -4.48 -5.48 -3.53
CA LEU A 32 -5.44 -5.31 -4.62
C LEU A 32 -6.41 -4.16 -4.37
N GLY A 33 -6.91 -3.99 -3.13
CA GLY A 33 -7.72 -2.85 -2.73
C GLY A 33 -6.96 -1.52 -2.78
N ILE A 34 -5.69 -1.52 -2.33
CA ILE A 34 -4.80 -0.34 -2.42
C ILE A 34 -4.58 0.06 -3.88
N ALA A 35 -4.41 -0.90 -4.79
CA ALA A 35 -4.22 -0.59 -6.20
C ALA A 35 -5.48 -0.03 -6.88
N GLN A 36 -6.66 -0.47 -6.44
CA GLN A 36 -7.92 0.11 -6.88
C GLN A 36 -8.06 1.57 -6.42
N LEU A 37 -7.63 1.88 -5.19
CA LEU A 37 -7.59 3.25 -4.70
C LEU A 37 -6.69 4.12 -5.58
N ALA A 38 -5.44 3.71 -5.79
CA ALA A 38 -4.47 4.46 -6.61
C ALA A 38 -5.01 4.78 -8.02
N THR A 39 -5.75 3.83 -8.60
CA THR A 39 -6.38 4.01 -9.92
C THR A 39 -7.53 5.03 -9.86
N ARG A 40 -8.34 5.03 -8.79
CA ARG A 40 -9.48 5.95 -8.66
C ARG A 40 -9.08 7.36 -8.27
N THR A 41 -8.03 7.52 -7.48
CA THR A 41 -7.54 8.83 -7.03
C THR A 41 -6.60 9.48 -8.04
N HIS A 42 -6.25 8.79 -9.13
CA HIS A 42 -5.27 9.26 -10.11
C HIS A 42 -3.92 9.63 -9.48
N GLU A 43 -3.61 9.05 -8.30
CA GLU A 43 -2.40 9.38 -7.52
C GLU A 43 -1.09 9.08 -8.26
N LEU A 44 -1.15 8.17 -9.23
CA LEU A 44 0.01 7.75 -10.03
C LEU A 44 0.01 8.36 -11.44
N ASP A 45 -0.93 9.24 -11.76
CA ASP A 45 -0.98 9.89 -13.08
C ASP A 45 0.24 10.80 -13.26
N GLY A 46 0.94 10.64 -14.38
CA GLY A 46 2.21 11.33 -14.65
C GLY A 46 3.45 10.67 -14.02
N MET A 47 3.28 9.67 -13.14
CA MET A 47 4.37 8.91 -12.53
C MET A 47 4.51 7.52 -13.16
N MET A 48 4.89 7.44 -14.45
CA MET A 48 4.88 6.17 -15.20
C MET A 48 5.67 5.04 -14.52
N ALA A 49 6.87 5.33 -13.99
CA ALA A 49 7.69 4.33 -13.28
C ALA A 49 7.00 3.80 -12.01
N SER A 50 6.23 4.65 -11.34
CA SER A 50 5.51 4.33 -10.10
C SER A 50 4.30 3.42 -10.37
N ALA A 51 3.55 3.70 -11.44
CA ALA A 51 2.47 2.83 -11.90
C ALA A 51 2.98 1.41 -12.22
N ASP A 52 4.17 1.29 -12.79
CA ASP A 52 4.79 -0.01 -13.11
C ASP A 52 5.24 -0.77 -11.86
N CYS A 53 5.70 -0.08 -10.81
CA CYS A 53 6.07 -0.71 -9.54
C CYS A 53 4.86 -1.33 -8.82
N LEU A 54 3.72 -0.63 -8.83
CA LEU A 54 2.49 -1.15 -8.26
C LEU A 54 1.94 -2.32 -9.09
N ARG A 55 2.03 -2.25 -10.42
CA ARG A 55 1.69 -3.39 -11.31
C ARG A 55 2.57 -4.60 -11.04
N LEU A 56 3.88 -4.40 -10.90
CA LEU A 56 4.81 -5.48 -10.59
C LEU A 56 4.48 -6.12 -9.23
N LEU A 57 4.13 -5.31 -8.22
CA LEU A 57 3.68 -5.82 -6.92
C LEU A 57 2.45 -6.73 -7.08
N LEU A 58 1.46 -6.34 -7.89
CA LEU A 58 0.26 -7.15 -8.15
C LEU A 58 0.58 -8.47 -8.89
N ILE A 59 1.61 -8.49 -9.74
CA ILE A 59 2.08 -9.71 -10.41
C ILE A 59 2.75 -10.66 -9.40
N LEU A 60 3.56 -10.11 -8.49
CA LEU A 60 4.28 -10.88 -7.48
C LEU A 60 3.39 -11.34 -6.32
N MET A 61 2.31 -10.60 -6.05
CA MET A 61 1.33 -10.87 -5.00
C MET A 61 -0.07 -11.10 -5.61
N PRO A 62 -0.27 -12.16 -6.42
CA PRO A 62 -1.53 -12.36 -7.10
C PRO A 62 -2.65 -12.68 -6.10
N ALA A 63 -3.80 -12.04 -6.29
CA ALA A 63 -5.05 -12.35 -5.60
C ALA A 63 -6.17 -12.46 -6.64
N LYS A 64 -7.04 -13.48 -6.51
CA LYS A 64 -8.18 -13.66 -7.42
C LYS A 64 -9.26 -12.61 -7.22
N THR A 65 -9.46 -12.19 -5.97
CA THR A 65 -10.49 -11.24 -5.55
C THR A 65 -10.04 -10.49 -4.32
N CYS A 66 -10.45 -9.23 -4.19
CA CYS A 66 -10.41 -8.56 -2.90
C CYS A 66 -11.59 -9.02 -2.05
N ALA A 67 -11.46 -8.99 -0.73
CA ALA A 67 -12.60 -9.17 0.16
C ALA A 67 -13.53 -7.96 0.01
N ASN A 68 -14.80 -8.21 -0.37
CA ASN A 68 -15.75 -7.16 -0.79
C ASN A 68 -16.03 -6.06 0.26
N GLY A 69 -15.62 -6.21 1.53
CA GLY A 69 -15.66 -5.11 2.52
C GLY A 69 -14.33 -4.37 2.72
N VAL A 70 -13.20 -5.01 2.38
CA VAL A 70 -11.86 -4.44 2.55
C VAL A 70 -11.56 -3.42 1.45
N SER A 71 -11.97 -3.68 0.22
CA SER A 71 -11.85 -2.69 -0.88
C SER A 71 -12.63 -1.43 -0.57
N ASP A 72 -13.90 -1.57 -0.18
CA ASP A 72 -14.79 -0.44 0.07
C ASP A 72 -14.27 0.43 1.21
N TYR A 73 -13.75 -0.18 2.28
CA TYR A 73 -13.10 0.54 3.37
C TYR A 73 -11.83 1.27 2.89
N ILE A 74 -10.93 0.60 2.16
CA ILE A 74 -9.71 1.24 1.64
C ILE A 74 -10.05 2.42 0.73
N LEU A 75 -11.09 2.27 -0.09
CA LEU A 75 -11.58 3.33 -0.97
C LEU A 75 -12.17 4.51 -0.19
N SER A 76 -12.87 4.25 0.93
CA SER A 76 -13.41 5.35 1.76
C SER A 76 -12.32 6.18 2.44
N LEU A 77 -11.14 5.59 2.72
CA LEU A 77 -10.02 6.31 3.34
C LEU A 77 -9.48 7.46 2.49
N ALA A 78 -9.73 7.46 1.17
CA ALA A 78 -9.38 8.56 0.27
C ALA A 78 -10.01 9.89 0.73
N ALA A 79 -11.27 9.83 1.18
CA ALA A 79 -12.00 11.00 1.66
C ALA A 79 -11.42 11.57 2.97
N GLU A 80 -10.62 10.78 3.67
CA GLU A 80 -9.90 11.17 4.89
C GLU A 80 -8.46 11.64 4.61
N GLY A 81 -8.08 11.75 3.33
CA GLY A 81 -6.74 12.18 2.92
C GLY A 81 -5.66 11.10 3.05
N ILE A 82 -6.05 9.83 3.23
CA ILE A 82 -5.12 8.71 3.23
C ILE A 82 -4.72 8.35 1.81
N THR A 83 -3.42 8.29 1.57
CA THR A 83 -2.84 8.02 0.24
C THR A 83 -2.44 6.55 0.09
N THR A 84 -2.21 6.12 -1.16
CA THR A 84 -1.64 4.81 -1.50
C THR A 84 -0.32 4.56 -0.76
N LEU A 85 0.52 5.59 -0.62
CA LEU A 85 1.81 5.50 0.07
C LEU A 85 1.63 5.15 1.56
N MET A 86 0.73 5.84 2.26
CA MET A 86 0.43 5.58 3.67
C MET A 86 -0.09 4.15 3.88
N LEU A 87 -0.92 3.66 2.95
CA LEU A 87 -1.47 2.31 3.02
C LEU A 87 -0.41 1.23 2.78
N LEU A 88 0.47 1.43 1.81
CA LEU A 88 1.58 0.50 1.55
C LEU A 88 2.57 0.47 2.71
N ASP A 89 2.92 1.64 3.25
CA ASP A 89 3.78 1.74 4.43
C ASP A 89 3.18 0.99 5.64
N ALA A 90 1.91 1.28 5.96
CA ALA A 90 1.19 0.61 7.04
C ALA A 90 1.05 -0.90 6.83
N LEU A 91 0.79 -1.34 5.60
CA LEU A 91 0.67 -2.76 5.25
C LEU A 91 2.01 -3.49 5.38
N SER A 92 3.11 -2.85 4.98
CA SER A 92 4.44 -3.45 5.10
C SER A 92 4.78 -3.78 6.56
N LEU A 93 4.44 -2.89 7.49
CA LEU A 93 4.63 -3.11 8.92
C LEU A 93 3.65 -4.16 9.46
N ALA A 94 2.40 -4.18 9.02
CA ALA A 94 1.43 -5.19 9.42
C ALA A 94 1.86 -6.60 9.00
N CYS A 95 2.37 -6.76 7.77
CA CYS A 95 2.94 -8.01 7.29
C CYS A 95 4.12 -8.46 8.17
N TYR A 96 5.03 -7.54 8.50
CA TYR A 96 6.17 -7.83 9.37
C TYR A 96 5.73 -8.31 10.76
N ILE A 97 4.78 -7.60 11.39
CA ILE A 97 4.21 -7.97 12.70
C ILE A 97 3.54 -9.36 12.66
N CYS A 98 2.89 -9.70 11.55
CA CYS A 98 2.24 -10.99 11.36
C CYS A 98 3.19 -12.12 10.91
N GLY A 99 4.49 -11.85 10.77
CA GLY A 99 5.47 -12.84 10.33
C GLY A 99 5.45 -13.16 8.82
N GLN A 100 4.71 -12.39 8.02
CA GLN A 100 4.66 -12.50 6.55
C GLN A 100 5.83 -11.71 5.95
N LEU A 101 7.05 -12.23 6.13
CA LEU A 101 8.29 -11.48 5.87
C LEU A 101 8.51 -11.17 4.38
N ASP A 102 8.14 -12.09 3.48
CA ASP A 102 8.33 -11.89 2.04
C ASP A 102 7.40 -10.79 1.53
N GLU A 103 6.13 -10.84 1.93
CA GLU A 103 5.14 -9.80 1.62
C GLU A 103 5.52 -8.46 2.25
N ALA A 104 6.01 -8.46 3.49
CA ALA A 104 6.50 -7.25 4.15
C ALA A 104 7.62 -6.59 3.34
N ASN A 105 8.58 -7.39 2.86
CA ASN A 105 9.70 -6.89 2.07
C ASN A 105 9.23 -6.37 0.70
N LEU A 106 8.37 -7.11 -0.01
CA LEU A 106 7.85 -6.70 -1.32
C LEU A 106 7.08 -5.38 -1.21
N VAL A 107 6.13 -5.29 -0.28
CA VAL A 107 5.33 -4.09 -0.06
C VAL A 107 6.20 -2.90 0.35
N HIS A 108 7.19 -3.12 1.23
CA HIS A 108 8.10 -2.05 1.67
C HIS A 108 8.98 -1.50 0.53
N LEU A 109 9.50 -2.38 -0.32
CA LEU A 109 10.31 -1.98 -1.48
C LEU A 109 9.47 -1.17 -2.47
N THR A 110 8.23 -1.60 -2.73
CA THR A 110 7.29 -0.83 -3.56
C THR A 110 7.00 0.53 -2.93
N TYR A 111 6.69 0.59 -1.64
CA TYR A 111 6.50 1.85 -0.91
C TYR A 111 7.70 2.80 -1.08
N LYS A 112 8.92 2.32 -0.80
CA LYS A 112 10.13 3.15 -0.90
C LYS A 112 10.37 3.66 -2.31
N ARG A 113 10.07 2.86 -3.32
CA ARG A 113 10.22 3.28 -4.72
C ARG A 113 9.21 4.36 -5.08
N LEU A 114 7.95 4.17 -4.72
CA LEU A 114 6.88 5.16 -4.95
C LEU A 114 7.15 6.46 -4.19
N GLN A 115 7.65 6.38 -2.95
CA GLN A 115 8.04 7.54 -2.15
C GLN A 115 9.14 8.34 -2.84
N ALA A 116 10.18 7.67 -3.37
CA ALA A 116 11.26 8.32 -4.08
C ALA A 116 10.77 9.02 -5.36
N ASP A 117 9.92 8.37 -6.15
CA ASP A 117 9.36 8.97 -7.36
C ASP A 117 8.49 10.20 -7.02
N ALA A 118 7.68 10.15 -5.96
CA ALA A 118 6.87 11.28 -5.52
C ALA A 118 7.73 12.50 -5.12
N ILE A 119 8.85 12.27 -4.41
CA ILE A 119 9.81 13.32 -4.06
C ILE A 119 10.43 13.94 -5.32
N ILE A 120 10.86 13.11 -6.28
CA ILE A 120 11.46 13.58 -7.54
C ILE A 120 10.44 14.42 -8.33
N SER A 121 9.19 13.95 -8.44
CA SER A 121 8.14 14.70 -9.12
C SER A 121 7.88 16.06 -8.47
N GLN A 122 7.89 16.16 -7.14
CA GLN A 122 7.79 17.45 -6.44
C GLN A 122 8.98 18.36 -6.77
N MET A 123 10.20 17.84 -6.71
CA MET A 123 11.41 18.62 -7.04
C MET A 123 11.49 19.12 -8.49
N LEU A 124 10.79 18.47 -9.42
CA LEU A 124 10.75 18.89 -10.83
C LEU A 124 9.63 19.91 -11.13
N LEU A 125 8.67 20.05 -10.22
CA LEU A 125 7.58 21.03 -10.32
C LEU A 125 7.93 22.37 -9.66
N ASP A 126 8.94 22.38 -8.77
CA ASP A 126 9.57 23.57 -8.16
C ASP A 126 10.68 24.15 -9.05
#